data_AF-A0AAJ1W2K4-F1
#
_entry.id   AF-A0AAJ1W2K4-F1
#
_cell.length_a   1.000
_cell.length_b   1.000
_cell.length_c   1.000
_cell.angle_alpha   90.00
_cell.angle_beta   90.00
_cell.angle_gamma   90.00
#
_symmetry.space_group_name_H-M   'P 1'
#
loop_
_entity.id
_entity.type
_entity.pdbx_description
1 polymer ?
#
loop_
_entity_poly.entity_id
_entity_poly.type
_entity_poly.pdbx_seq_one_letter_code
_entity_poly.pdbx_strand_id
1 'polypeptide(L)'
;MPVELHPDLAALEPLLGTWTGRGAGEYPTIEPFEYLEEVTFTHVGKPFLIYGQKTKAPADGKPMHAETGYLRAPQQGRVELVLAHPSGITEIEVGSYSVTGEVIEIELTTTDIGLTPTAKEVTALSRSFRLDGDQLSYSLRMGAVGQPEQHHLAAVLQRQP
;
A
#
# COMPACT_ATOMS: atom_id res chain seq x y z
N MET A 1 19.99 -19.93 -8.52
CA MET A 1 20.70 -18.63 -8.50
C MET A 1 19.69 -17.58 -8.04
N PRO A 2 20.09 -16.60 -7.21
CA PRO A 2 19.20 -15.49 -6.88
C PRO A 2 18.74 -14.83 -8.18
N VAL A 3 17.46 -14.46 -8.25
CA VAL A 3 16.95 -13.70 -9.38
C VAL A 3 17.46 -12.28 -9.24
N GLU A 4 18.10 -11.74 -10.27
CA GLU A 4 18.61 -10.38 -10.26
C GLU A 4 17.45 -9.37 -10.28
N LEU A 5 17.61 -8.25 -9.57
CA LEU A 5 16.63 -7.18 -9.57
C LEU A 5 16.64 -6.46 -10.92
N HIS A 6 15.46 -6.12 -11.45
CA HIS A 6 15.37 -5.37 -12.69
C HIS A 6 15.90 -3.95 -12.49
N PRO A 7 16.69 -3.37 -13.43
CA PRO A 7 17.26 -2.03 -13.27
C PRO A 7 16.25 -0.92 -12.96
N ASP A 8 15.05 -0.98 -13.56
CA ASP A 8 13.97 -0.02 -13.29
C ASP A 8 13.50 0.00 -11.82
N LEU A 9 13.80 -1.05 -11.06
CA LEU A 9 13.48 -1.17 -9.64
C LEU A 9 14.64 -0.79 -8.72
N ALA A 10 15.83 -0.43 -9.25
CA ALA A 10 17.00 -0.17 -8.42
C ALA A 10 16.75 0.90 -7.34
N ALA A 11 16.01 1.96 -7.68
CA ALA A 11 15.65 2.99 -6.71
C ALA A 11 14.64 2.52 -5.65
N LEU A 12 13.85 1.48 -5.95
CA LEU A 12 12.83 0.90 -5.07
C LEU A 12 13.29 -0.38 -4.38
N GLU A 13 14.52 -0.82 -4.62
CA GLU A 13 15.15 -1.97 -3.94
C GLU A 13 14.98 -1.93 -2.42
N PRO A 14 15.10 -0.76 -1.74
CA PRO A 14 14.92 -0.69 -0.30
C PRO A 14 13.52 -1.12 0.18
N LEU A 15 12.49 -1.17 -0.66
CA LEU A 15 11.18 -1.70 -0.26
C LEU A 15 11.18 -3.22 -0.06
N LEU A 16 12.09 -3.95 -0.71
CA LEU A 16 12.13 -5.41 -0.68
C LEU A 16 12.26 -5.95 0.75
N GLY A 17 11.50 -6.99 1.05
CA GLY A 17 11.49 -7.65 2.35
C GLY A 17 10.12 -7.65 3.00
N THR A 18 10.13 -7.93 4.30
CA THR A 18 8.94 -7.98 5.14
C THR A 18 8.96 -6.83 6.12
N TRP A 19 7.81 -6.20 6.31
CA TRP A 19 7.57 -5.03 7.15
C TRP A 19 6.47 -5.37 8.13
N THR A 20 6.64 -5.08 9.41
CA THR A 20 5.56 -5.25 10.39
C THR A 20 5.43 -4.05 11.29
N GLY A 21 4.21 -3.76 11.74
CA GLY A 21 3.97 -2.65 12.63
C GLY A 21 2.51 -2.49 12.98
N ARG A 22 2.12 -1.23 13.19
CA ARG A 22 0.78 -0.87 13.64
C ARG A 22 0.27 0.34 12.88
N GLY A 23 -1.05 0.35 12.70
CA GLY A 23 -1.76 1.50 12.18
C GLY A 23 -3.06 1.75 12.91
N ALA A 24 -3.68 2.86 12.56
CA ALA A 24 -4.98 3.27 13.02
C ALA A 24 -5.82 3.71 11.83
N GLY A 25 -7.13 3.60 11.99
CA GLY A 25 -8.08 4.04 10.99
C GLY A 25 -9.31 4.69 11.61
N GLU A 26 -9.89 5.60 10.85
CA GLU A 26 -11.11 6.30 11.19
C GLU A 26 -11.88 6.64 9.91
N TYR A 27 -13.19 6.84 10.02
CA TYR A 27 -14.00 7.38 8.94
C TYR A 27 -15.32 7.89 9.51
N PRO A 28 -15.99 8.89 8.91
CA PRO A 28 -17.23 9.46 9.49
C PRO A 28 -18.37 8.46 9.74
N THR A 29 -18.34 7.29 9.08
CA THR A 29 -19.41 6.27 9.13
C THR A 29 -19.06 5.05 9.98
N ILE A 30 -17.90 5.04 10.66
CA ILE A 30 -17.43 3.93 11.50
C ILE A 30 -16.75 4.47 12.77
N GLU A 31 -16.67 3.64 13.80
CA GLU A 31 -15.85 3.96 14.97
C GLU A 31 -14.35 3.85 14.64
N PRO A 32 -13.49 4.71 15.21
CA PRO A 32 -12.05 4.56 15.08
C PRO A 32 -11.54 3.20 15.56
N PHE A 33 -10.49 2.69 14.92
CA PHE A 33 -9.92 1.38 15.21
C PHE A 33 -8.40 1.37 15.04
N GLU A 34 -7.76 0.37 15.64
CA GLU A 34 -6.33 0.09 15.47
C GLU A 34 -6.12 -1.30 14.84
N TYR A 35 -4.98 -1.49 14.20
CA TYR A 35 -4.62 -2.76 13.58
C TYR A 35 -3.12 -3.04 13.65
N LEU A 36 -2.78 -4.33 13.70
CA LEU A 36 -1.44 -4.81 13.43
C LEU A 36 -1.33 -5.11 11.93
N GLU A 37 -0.19 -4.81 11.33
CA GLU A 37 0.01 -4.94 9.88
C GLU A 37 1.30 -5.69 9.58
N GLU A 38 1.25 -6.53 8.54
CA GLU A 38 2.42 -7.12 7.87
C GLU A 38 2.30 -6.84 6.37
N VAL A 39 3.38 -6.32 5.79
CA VAL A 39 3.52 -6.03 4.36
C VAL A 39 4.75 -6.76 3.82
N THR A 40 4.63 -7.31 2.61
CA THR A 40 5.75 -7.94 1.90
C THR A 40 5.92 -7.35 0.52
N PHE A 41 7.16 -7.01 0.16
CA PHE A 41 7.56 -6.70 -1.20
C PHE A 41 8.57 -7.73 -1.68
N THR A 42 8.30 -8.36 -2.83
CA THR A 42 9.21 -9.31 -3.48
C THR A 42 9.28 -9.05 -4.98
N HIS A 43 10.11 -9.78 -5.73
CA HIS A 43 10.21 -9.64 -7.18
C HIS A 43 10.54 -10.97 -7.86
N VAL A 44 10.32 -11.00 -9.17
CA VAL A 44 10.67 -12.13 -10.07
C VAL A 44 11.60 -11.68 -11.20
N GLY A 45 12.33 -10.58 -11.00
CA GLY A 45 13.30 -10.02 -11.97
C GLY A 45 12.66 -9.26 -13.14
N LYS A 46 11.40 -8.83 -12.97
CA LYS A 46 10.66 -7.99 -13.92
C LYS A 46 10.47 -6.58 -13.34
N PRO A 47 10.09 -5.56 -14.14
CA PRO A 47 9.96 -4.17 -13.67
C PRO A 47 8.70 -3.92 -12.80
N PHE A 48 8.48 -4.78 -11.81
CA PHE A 48 7.45 -4.63 -10.79
C PHE A 48 7.84 -5.39 -9.51
N LEU A 49 7.36 -4.89 -8.38
CA LEU A 49 7.33 -5.59 -7.10
C LEU A 49 5.99 -6.31 -6.94
N ILE A 50 6.04 -7.51 -6.37
CA ILE A 50 4.87 -8.21 -5.85
C ILE A 50 4.61 -7.65 -4.46
N TYR A 51 3.39 -7.18 -4.22
CA TYR A 51 2.96 -6.59 -2.97
C TYR A 51 1.88 -7.45 -2.30
N GLY A 52 1.99 -7.62 -0.99
CA GLY A 52 0.99 -8.26 -0.17
C GLY A 52 0.90 -7.60 1.19
N GLN A 53 -0.32 -7.37 1.66
CA GLN A 53 -0.64 -6.80 2.96
C GLN A 53 -1.64 -7.70 3.66
N LYS A 54 -1.45 -7.92 4.96
CA LYS A 54 -2.46 -8.51 5.84
C LYS A 54 -2.50 -7.76 7.18
N THR A 55 -3.70 -7.48 7.66
CA THR A 55 -3.90 -6.85 8.97
C THR A 55 -4.68 -7.75 9.91
N LYS A 56 -4.53 -7.50 11.21
CA LYS A 56 -5.26 -8.21 12.26
C LYS A 56 -5.56 -7.29 13.44
N ALA A 57 -6.64 -7.59 14.15
CA ALA A 57 -7.01 -6.86 15.35
C ALA A 57 -5.93 -7.05 16.45
N PRO A 58 -5.49 -5.97 17.14
CA PRO A 58 -4.48 -6.09 18.18
C PRO A 58 -4.94 -6.89 19.40
N ALA A 59 -6.25 -6.86 19.69
CA ALA A 59 -6.83 -7.44 20.89
C ALA A 59 -6.87 -8.98 20.87
N ASP A 60 -7.22 -9.58 19.74
CA ASP A 60 -7.45 -11.03 19.63
C ASP A 60 -6.81 -11.68 18.40
N GLY A 61 -6.09 -10.90 17.59
CA GLY A 61 -5.37 -11.38 16.41
C GLY A 61 -6.28 -11.83 15.26
N LYS A 62 -7.59 -11.55 15.30
CA LYS A 62 -8.50 -11.89 14.21
C LYS A 62 -8.08 -11.15 12.93
N PRO A 63 -8.05 -11.84 11.77
CA PRO A 63 -7.80 -11.19 10.49
C PRO A 63 -8.79 -10.05 10.22
N MET A 64 -8.26 -8.94 9.70
CA MET A 64 -9.03 -7.78 9.26
C MET A 64 -8.90 -7.62 7.74
N HIS A 65 -8.39 -6.48 7.25
CA HIS A 65 -8.18 -6.22 5.84
C HIS A 65 -6.97 -6.98 5.29
N ALA A 66 -7.01 -7.28 3.99
CA ALA A 66 -5.87 -7.75 3.23
C ALA A 66 -5.92 -7.11 1.85
N GLU A 67 -4.78 -6.93 1.20
CA GLU A 67 -4.72 -6.54 -0.21
C GLU A 67 -3.48 -7.14 -0.83
N THR A 68 -3.52 -7.36 -2.14
CA THR A 68 -2.39 -7.92 -2.86
C THR A 68 -2.40 -7.47 -4.31
N GLY A 69 -1.21 -7.38 -4.89
CA GLY A 69 -1.04 -7.07 -6.29
C GLY A 69 0.38 -6.66 -6.61
N TYR A 70 0.54 -5.61 -7.41
CA TYR A 70 1.84 -5.25 -7.99
C TYR A 70 2.10 -3.75 -7.96
N LEU A 71 3.30 -3.37 -7.52
CA LEU A 71 3.84 -2.02 -7.70
C LEU A 71 4.76 -2.03 -8.91
N ARG A 72 4.30 -1.48 -10.02
CA ARG A 72 5.03 -1.41 -11.30
C ARG A 72 5.82 -0.12 -11.38
N ALA A 73 7.01 -0.16 -11.96
CA ALA A 73 7.85 1.02 -12.23
C ALA A 73 8.13 1.09 -13.74
N PRO A 74 7.18 1.57 -14.56
CA PRO A 74 7.29 1.54 -16.03
C PRO A 74 8.38 2.48 -16.56
N GLN A 75 8.77 3.49 -15.77
CA GLN A 75 9.85 4.41 -16.05
C GLN A 75 10.37 4.99 -14.72
N GLN A 76 11.60 5.47 -14.71
CA GLN A 76 12.20 6.08 -13.53
C GLN A 76 11.32 7.23 -12.99
N GLY A 77 11.06 7.23 -11.68
CA GLY A 77 10.25 8.23 -11.00
C GLY A 77 8.74 8.07 -11.18
N ARG A 78 8.24 7.03 -11.88
CA ARG A 78 6.80 6.72 -11.98
C ARG A 78 6.48 5.38 -11.39
N VAL A 79 5.29 5.28 -10.81
CA VAL A 79 4.74 4.02 -10.29
C VAL A 79 3.27 3.85 -10.66
N GLU A 80 2.88 2.59 -10.81
CA GLU A 80 1.50 2.15 -10.94
C GLU A 80 1.27 1.05 -9.89
N LEU A 81 0.31 1.22 -8.99
CA LEU A 81 -0.07 0.23 -7.99
C LEU A 81 -1.39 -0.41 -8.41
N VAL A 82 -1.37 -1.73 -8.62
CA VAL A 82 -2.54 -2.51 -9.06
C VAL A 82 -2.90 -3.49 -7.96
N LEU A 83 -4.09 -3.37 -7.38
CA LEU A 83 -4.50 -4.12 -6.19
C LEU A 83 -5.85 -4.81 -6.35
N ALA A 84 -5.98 -5.93 -5.65
CA ALA A 84 -7.24 -6.61 -5.39
C ALA A 84 -7.48 -6.69 -3.87
N HIS A 85 -8.72 -6.44 -3.47
CA HIS A 85 -9.18 -6.45 -2.09
C HIS A 85 -10.23 -7.55 -1.87
N PRO A 86 -10.22 -8.25 -0.72
CA PRO A 86 -11.18 -9.30 -0.39
C PRO A 86 -12.59 -8.73 -0.16
N SER A 87 -12.73 -7.41 -0.01
CA SER A 87 -14.01 -6.69 0.03
C SER A 87 -14.73 -6.62 -1.33
N GLY A 88 -14.13 -7.19 -2.38
CA GLY A 88 -14.69 -7.18 -3.73
C GLY A 88 -14.41 -5.89 -4.49
N ILE A 89 -13.24 -5.29 -4.24
CA ILE A 89 -12.77 -4.05 -4.86
C ILE A 89 -11.46 -4.35 -5.62
N THR A 90 -11.26 -3.69 -6.75
CA THR A 90 -9.95 -3.59 -7.42
C THR A 90 -9.56 -2.12 -7.54
N GLU A 91 -8.27 -1.84 -7.46
CA GLU A 91 -7.72 -0.48 -7.42
C GLU A 91 -6.54 -0.39 -8.38
N ILE A 92 -6.50 0.67 -9.18
CA ILE A 92 -5.30 1.11 -9.90
C ILE A 92 -4.99 2.52 -9.45
N GLU A 93 -3.84 2.72 -8.82
CA GLU A 93 -3.29 4.04 -8.52
C GLU A 93 -2.08 4.34 -9.39
N VAL A 94 -1.96 5.60 -9.83
CA VAL A 94 -0.83 6.06 -10.63
C VAL A 94 -0.19 7.25 -9.92
N GLY A 95 1.14 7.31 -9.99
CA GLY A 95 1.85 8.38 -9.32
C GLY A 95 3.34 8.42 -9.60
N SER A 96 4.08 8.93 -8.63
CA SER A 96 5.51 9.13 -8.73
C SER A 96 6.22 8.83 -7.42
N TYR A 97 7.50 8.51 -7.52
CA TYR A 97 8.37 8.45 -6.36
C TYR A 97 9.55 9.41 -6.52
N SER A 98 10.08 9.87 -5.40
CA SER A 98 11.32 10.64 -5.33
C SER A 98 12.28 10.01 -4.32
N VAL A 99 13.58 10.25 -4.52
CA VAL A 99 14.64 9.77 -3.62
C VAL A 99 15.45 10.97 -3.17
N THR A 100 15.49 11.22 -1.87
CA THR A 100 16.28 12.30 -1.25
C THR A 100 17.17 11.70 -0.17
N GLY A 101 18.46 11.51 -0.48
CA GLY A 101 19.35 10.74 0.40
C GLY A 101 18.91 9.28 0.44
N GLU A 102 18.66 8.77 1.65
CA GLU A 102 18.15 7.41 1.89
C GLU A 102 16.61 7.34 1.95
N VAL A 103 15.93 8.49 1.83
CA VAL A 103 14.48 8.59 1.95
C VAL A 103 13.83 8.40 0.59
N ILE A 104 12.83 7.53 0.52
CA ILE A 104 11.95 7.37 -0.65
C ILE A 104 10.56 7.84 -0.27
N GLU A 105 9.99 8.73 -1.08
CA GLU A 105 8.60 9.18 -0.96
C GLU A 105 7.84 8.77 -2.21
N ILE A 106 6.66 8.18 -2.04
CA ILE A 106 5.80 7.69 -3.12
C ILE A 106 4.40 8.27 -2.92
N GLU A 107 3.91 8.98 -3.92
CA GLU A 107 2.57 9.56 -3.94
C GLU A 107 1.79 8.94 -5.08
N LEU A 108 0.61 8.40 -4.78
CA LEU A 108 -0.29 7.78 -5.75
C LEU A 108 -1.75 8.21 -5.52
N THR A 109 -2.53 8.23 -6.59
CA THR A 109 -3.98 8.44 -6.56
C THR A 109 -4.65 7.51 -7.56
N THR A 110 -5.86 7.04 -7.22
CA THR A 110 -6.65 6.16 -8.08
C THR A 110 -6.95 6.76 -9.44
N THR A 111 -6.74 5.98 -10.50
CA THR A 111 -7.31 6.24 -11.83
C THR A 111 -8.54 5.38 -12.07
N ASP A 112 -8.54 4.15 -11.53
CA ASP A 112 -9.62 3.19 -11.73
C ASP A 112 -9.93 2.44 -10.44
N ILE A 113 -11.21 2.32 -10.14
CA ILE A 113 -11.73 1.46 -9.08
C ILE A 113 -12.79 0.54 -9.70
N GLY A 114 -12.60 -0.77 -9.53
CA GLY A 114 -13.57 -1.78 -9.91
C GLY A 114 -14.34 -2.27 -8.69
N LEU A 115 -15.66 -2.36 -8.79
CA LEU A 115 -16.53 -2.83 -7.72
C LEU A 115 -17.27 -4.08 -8.16
N THR A 116 -17.18 -5.14 -7.37
CA THR A 116 -18.12 -6.26 -7.49
C THR A 116 -19.54 -5.82 -7.12
N PRO A 117 -20.60 -6.53 -7.55
CA PRO A 117 -21.99 -6.10 -7.34
C PRO A 117 -22.41 -5.86 -5.88
N THR A 118 -21.68 -6.44 -4.91
CA THR A 118 -21.97 -6.32 -3.47
C THR A 118 -20.95 -5.50 -2.71
N ALA A 119 -19.93 -4.95 -3.39
CA ALA A 119 -18.93 -4.12 -2.74
C ALA A 119 -19.56 -2.80 -2.25
N LYS A 120 -19.03 -2.28 -1.14
CA LYS A 120 -19.34 -0.91 -0.73
C LYS A 120 -18.81 0.06 -1.77
N GLU A 121 -19.53 1.15 -1.98
CA GLU A 121 -19.10 2.20 -2.89
C GLU A 121 -17.83 2.88 -2.36
N VAL A 122 -16.74 2.75 -3.13
CA VAL A 122 -15.49 3.50 -2.98
C VAL A 122 -15.24 4.18 -4.32
N THR A 123 -14.92 5.47 -4.27
CA THR A 123 -14.84 6.33 -5.46
C THR A 123 -13.47 6.98 -5.65
N ALA A 124 -12.66 7.07 -4.60
CA ALA A 124 -11.28 7.57 -4.69
C ALA A 124 -10.42 6.98 -3.57
N LEU A 125 -9.16 6.69 -3.90
CA LEU A 125 -8.10 6.43 -2.92
C LEU A 125 -6.86 7.27 -3.31
N SER A 126 -6.13 7.73 -2.30
CA SER A 126 -4.78 8.28 -2.48
C SER A 126 -3.88 7.76 -1.37
N ARG A 127 -2.66 7.39 -1.74
CA ARG A 127 -1.65 6.82 -0.84
C ARG A 127 -0.38 7.65 -0.90
N SER A 128 0.12 7.99 0.29
CA SER A 128 1.45 8.58 0.49
C SER A 128 2.27 7.58 1.30
N PHE A 129 3.35 7.07 0.72
CA PHE A 129 4.33 6.23 1.40
C PHE A 129 5.62 7.01 1.62
N ARG A 130 6.22 6.82 2.80
CA ARG A 130 7.57 7.30 3.11
C ARG A 130 8.38 6.16 3.70
N LEU A 131 9.48 5.83 3.02
CA LEU A 131 10.50 4.91 3.49
C LEU A 131 11.73 5.70 3.96
N ASP A 132 12.17 5.46 5.18
CA ASP A 132 13.33 6.08 5.81
C ASP A 132 14.12 4.99 6.56
N GLY A 133 15.17 4.47 5.90
CA GLY A 133 15.93 3.32 6.38
C GLY A 133 15.08 2.06 6.57
N ASP A 134 14.89 1.65 7.82
CA ASP A 134 14.09 0.49 8.22
C ASP A 134 12.69 0.85 8.70
N GLN A 135 12.24 2.08 8.45
CA GLN A 135 10.87 2.53 8.74
C GLN A 135 10.09 2.80 7.45
N LEU A 136 8.99 2.07 7.26
CA LEU A 136 8.00 2.34 6.22
C LEU A 136 6.75 2.93 6.88
N SER A 137 6.38 4.15 6.51
CA SER A 137 5.16 4.80 6.97
C SER A 137 4.25 5.14 5.81
N TYR A 138 2.95 5.18 6.04
CA TYR A 138 2.01 5.65 5.03
C TYR A 138 0.78 6.33 5.62
N SER A 139 0.11 7.10 4.76
CA SER A 139 -1.28 7.51 4.96
C SER A 139 -2.10 7.16 3.72
N LEU A 140 -3.35 6.76 3.96
CA LEU A 140 -4.34 6.49 2.93
C LEU A 140 -5.54 7.39 3.17
N ARG A 141 -5.95 8.06 2.08
CA ARG A 141 -7.19 8.82 2.01
C ARG A 141 -8.20 8.05 1.17
N MET A 142 -9.47 8.17 1.53
CA MET A 142 -10.56 7.44 0.89
C MET A 142 -11.78 8.35 0.70
N GLY A 143 -12.32 8.37 -0.51
CA GLY A 143 -13.69 8.81 -0.81
C GLY A 143 -14.58 7.58 -0.97
N ALA A 144 -15.60 7.46 -0.13
CA ALA A 144 -16.46 6.28 -0.09
C ALA A 144 -17.81 6.60 0.58
N VAL A 145 -18.84 5.81 0.23
CA VAL A 145 -20.16 5.83 0.88
C VAL A 145 -20.74 7.24 1.08
N GLY A 146 -20.64 8.07 0.02
CA GLY A 146 -21.14 9.45 0.00
C GLY A 146 -20.27 10.49 0.72
N GLN A 147 -19.10 10.10 1.25
CA GLN A 147 -18.14 11.01 1.88
C GLN A 147 -17.06 11.46 0.88
N PRO A 148 -16.61 12.73 0.95
CA PRO A 148 -15.48 13.19 0.14
C PRO A 148 -14.17 12.53 0.59
N GLU A 149 -13.15 12.61 -0.26
CA GLU A 149 -11.84 12.05 0.02
C GLU A 149 -11.18 12.69 1.25
N GLN A 150 -10.99 11.86 2.28
CA GLN A 150 -10.42 12.25 3.56
C GLN A 150 -9.60 11.12 4.15
N HIS A 151 -8.87 11.41 5.23
CA HIS A 151 -8.08 10.42 5.93
C HIS A 151 -8.92 9.17 6.26
N HIS A 152 -8.35 8.00 6.02
CA HIS A 152 -8.92 6.75 6.45
C HIS A 152 -7.94 5.90 7.26
N LEU A 153 -6.69 5.77 6.81
CA LEU A 153 -5.68 4.93 7.48
C LEU A 153 -4.34 5.64 7.57
N ALA A 154 -3.57 5.34 8.61
CA ALA A 154 -2.14 5.57 8.65
C ALA A 154 -1.45 4.48 9.47
N ALA A 155 -0.23 4.12 9.07
CA ALA A 155 0.56 3.13 9.78
C ALA A 155 2.06 3.44 9.73
N VAL A 156 2.78 2.86 10.70
CA VAL A 156 4.24 2.84 10.74
C VAL A 156 4.70 1.40 10.95
N LEU A 157 5.54 0.94 10.03
CA LEU A 157 6.06 -0.41 9.95
C LEU A 157 7.59 -0.38 10.08
N GLN A 158 8.14 -1.48 10.58
CA GLN A 158 9.57 -1.70 10.72
C GLN A 158 9.99 -2.90 9.88
N ARG A 159 11.12 -2.77 9.19
CA ARG A 159 11.71 -3.88 8.43
C ARG A 159 12.00 -5.04 9.37
N GLN A 160 11.68 -6.26 8.92
CA GLN A 160 12.04 -7.48 9.62
C GLN A 160 13.46 -7.93 9.21
N PRO A 161 14.23 -8.52 10.13
CA PRO A 161 15.55 -9.09 9.85
C PRO A 161 15.55 -10.19 8.79
#